data_AF-A0A1H3SVT8-F1
#
_entry.id   AF-A0A1H3SVT8-F1
#
_cell.length_a   1.000
_cell.length_b   1.000
_cell.length_c   1.000
_cell.angle_alpha   90.00
_cell.angle_beta   90.00
_cell.angle_gamma   90.00
#
_symmetry.space_group_name_H-M   'P 1'
#
loop_
_entity.id
_entity.type
_entity.pdbx_description
1 polymer ?
#
loop_
_entity_poly.entity_id
_entity_poly.type
_entity_poly.pdbx_seq_one_letter_code
_entity_poly.pdbx_strand_id
1 'polypeptide(L)' 'MQSLKMVKFNIWIFGILFITNTIEFISILTTDHKFNWLKAFCAIGFFLVFILNLFDLKNKNYKTT' A
#
# COMPACT_ATOMS: atom_id res chain seq x y z
N MET A 1 -8.16 9.75 16.13
CA MET A 1 -8.13 10.40 14.79
C MET A 1 -6.67 10.69 14.45
N GLN A 2 -6.07 10.03 13.45
CA GLN A 2 -4.64 10.18 13.12
C GLN A 2 -4.29 11.62 12.69
N SER A 3 -3.04 12.08 12.83
CA SER A 3 -2.60 13.39 12.34
C SER A 3 -2.47 13.41 10.80
N LEU A 4 -2.74 14.53 10.14
CA LEU A 4 -2.57 14.67 8.67
C LEU A 4 -1.15 14.34 8.22
N LYS A 5 -0.14 14.72 9.02
CA LYS A 5 1.27 14.38 8.76
C LYS A 5 1.50 12.86 8.79
N MET A 6 0.84 12.17 9.73
CA MET A 6 0.92 10.72 9.89
C MET A 6 0.24 9.99 8.73
N VAL A 7 -0.91 10.46 8.26
CA VAL A 7 -1.60 9.89 7.08
C VAL A 7 -0.73 10.01 5.82
N LYS A 8 -0.12 11.18 5.58
CA LYS A 8 0.79 11.38 4.43
C LYS A 8 2.02 10.47 4.51
N PHE A 9 2.60 10.30 5.70
CA PHE A 9 3.72 9.40 5.93
C PHE A 9 3.34 7.93 5.68
N ASN A 10 2.17 7.50 6.17
CA ASN A 10 1.66 6.15 5.95
C ASN A 10 1.45 5.88 4.45
N ILE A 11 0.84 6.80 3.70
CA ILE A 11 0.67 6.67 2.25
C ILE A 11 2.03 6.43 1.57
N TRP A 12 3.05 7.21 1.94
CA TRP A 12 4.40 7.06 1.38
C TRP A 12 5.00 5.68 1.68
N ILE A 13 4.99 5.25 2.94
CA ILE A 13 5.57 3.96 3.33
C ILE A 13 4.81 2.79 2.71
N PHE A 14 3.48 2.78 2.82
CA PHE A 14 2.68 1.68 2.28
C PHE A 14 2.71 1.65 0.75
N GLY A 15 2.85 2.80 0.08
CA GLY A 15 3.08 2.87 -1.36
C GLY A 15 4.40 2.20 -1.76
N ILE A 16 5.50 2.52 -1.07
CA ILE A 16 6.81 1.88 -1.32
C ILE A 16 6.73 0.37 -1.05
N LEU A 17 6.17 -0.04 0.10
CA LEU A 17 6.03 -1.45 0.45
C LEU A 17 5.20 -2.24 -0.56
N PHE A 18 4.11 -1.63 -1.07
CA PHE A 18 3.28 -2.21 -2.11
C PHE A 18 4.06 -2.42 -3.41
N ILE A 19 4.78 -1.40 -3.88
CA ILE A 19 5.57 -1.48 -5.12
C ILE A 19 6.65 -2.54 -5.00
N THR A 20 7.42 -2.54 -3.92
CA THR A 20 8.52 -3.50 -3.72
C THR A 20 8.00 -4.94 -3.68
N ASN A 21 6.93 -5.22 -2.93
CA ASN A 21 6.35 -6.56 -2.87
C ASN A 21 5.74 -6.99 -4.21
N THR A 22 5.14 -6.05 -4.96
CA THR A 22 4.57 -6.34 -6.28
C THR A 22 5.66 -6.68 -7.29
N ILE A 23 6.75 -5.90 -7.33
CA ILE A 23 7.91 -6.19 -8.20
C ILE A 23 8.50 -7.55 -7.86
N GLU A 24 8.69 -7.85 -6.57
CA GLU A 24 9.26 -9.11 -6.13
C GLU A 24 8.34 -10.30 -6.42
N PHE A 25 7.03 -10.12 -6.30
CA PHE A 25 6.04 -11.11 -6.67
C PHE A 25 6.06 -11.39 -8.18
N ILE A 26 6.05 -10.33 -9.02
CA ILE A 26 6.13 -10.46 -10.48
C ILE A 26 7.44 -11.16 -10.86
N SER A 27 8.56 -10.77 -10.26
CA SER A 27 9.87 -11.37 -10.52
C SER A 27 9.88 -12.88 -10.26
N ILE A 28 9.32 -13.33 -9.13
CA ILE A 28 9.20 -14.77 -8.83
C ILE A 28 8.25 -15.46 -9.79
N LEU A 29 7.14 -14.81 -10.14
CA LEU A 29 6.17 -15.36 -11.08
C LEU A 29 6.77 -15.54 -12.49
N THR A 30 7.59 -14.60 -12.95
CA THR A 30 8.22 -14.66 -14.27
C THR A 30 9.47 -15.53 -14.31
N THR A 31 10.29 -15.51 -13.26
CA THR A 31 11.59 -16.20 -13.25
C THR A 31 11.47 -17.65 -12.79
N ASP A 32 10.72 -17.89 -11.71
CA ASP A 32 10.59 -19.22 -11.13
C ASP A 32 9.30 -19.93 -11.56
N HIS A 33 8.43 -19.26 -12.33
CA HIS A 33 7.09 -19.72 -12.71
C HIS A 33 6.26 -20.21 -11.51
N LYS A 34 6.54 -19.66 -10.33
CA LYS A 34 5.90 -20.04 -9.07
C LYS A 34 5.00 -18.93 -8.58
N PHE A 35 3.78 -19.31 -8.23
CA PHE A 35 2.84 -18.39 -7.61
C PHE A 35 3.10 -18.32 -6.10
N ASN A 36 3.73 -17.24 -5.64
CA ASN A 36 3.99 -17.03 -4.21
C ASN A 36 2.79 -16.35 -3.54
N TRP A 37 1.91 -17.18 -2.96
CA TRP A 37 0.71 -16.73 -2.24
C TRP A 37 0.99 -15.72 -1.13
N LEU A 38 2.06 -15.90 -0.35
CA LEU A 38 2.39 -15.00 0.75
C LEU A 38 2.67 -13.58 0.24
N LYS A 39 3.44 -13.46 -0.85
CA LYS A 39 3.72 -12.16 -1.47
C LYS A 39 2.48 -11.54 -2.11
N ALA A 40 1.62 -12.36 -2.73
CA ALA A 40 0.33 -11.89 -3.24
C ALA A 40 -0.56 -11.30 -2.12
N PHE A 41 -0.70 -12.02 -1.01
CA PHE A 41 -1.46 -11.52 0.15
C PHE A 41 -0.84 -10.28 0.77
N CYS A 42 0.50 -10.21 0.88
CA CYS A 42 1.19 -9.00 1.36
C CYS A 42 0.93 -7.80 0.44
N ALA A 43 1.04 -7.96 -0.89
CA ALA A 43 0.77 -6.89 -1.83
C ALA A 43 -0.69 -6.40 -1.73
N ILE A 44 -1.66 -7.32 -1.67
CA ILE A 44 -3.08 -6.97 -1.48
C ILE A 44 -3.30 -6.25 -0.14
N GLY A 45 -2.67 -6.72 0.94
CA GLY A 45 -2.76 -6.10 2.26
C GLY A 45 -2.21 -4.67 2.27
N PHE A 46 -1.02 -4.45 1.72
CA PHE A 46 -0.45 -3.10 1.61
C PHE A 46 -1.29 -2.19 0.72
N PHE A 47 -1.87 -2.71 -0.36
CA PHE A 47 -2.76 -1.96 -1.24
C PHE A 47 -4.04 -1.51 -0.52
N LEU A 48 -4.66 -2.39 0.27
CA LEU A 48 -5.85 -2.03 1.06
C LEU A 48 -5.53 -0.94 2.09
N VAL A 49 -4.42 -1.07 2.82
CA VAL A 49 -4.00 -0.06 3.79
C VAL A 49 -3.68 1.26 3.10
N PHE A 50 -3.07 1.23 1.91
CA PHE A 50 -2.81 2.41 1.10
C PHE A 50 -4.11 3.14 0.70
N ILE A 51 -5.12 2.41 0.21
CA ILE A 51 -6.43 2.97 -0.12
C ILE A 51 -7.11 3.58 1.10
N LEU A 52 -7.11 2.89 2.24
CA LEU A 52 -7.71 3.40 3.48
C LEU A 52 -7.07 4.73 3.90
N ASN A 53 -5.74 4.84 3.84
CA ASN A 53 -5.05 6.09 4.15
C ASN A 53 -5.35 7.20 3.12
N LEU A 54 -5.54 6.87 1.84
CA LEU A 54 -5.97 7.84 0.81
C LEU A 54 -7.39 8.38 1.10
N PHE A 55 -8.32 7.51 1.50
CA PHE A 55 -9.66 7.91 1.90
C PHE A 55 -9.62 8.82 3.14
N ASP A 56 -8.81 8.48 4.14
CA ASP A 56 -8.62 9.30 5.34
C ASP A 56 -7.99 10.67 5.01
N LEU A 57 -7.05 10.72 4.06
CA LEU A 57 -6.48 11.97 3.58
C LEU A 57 -7.56 12.85 2.94
N LYS A 58 -8.39 12.28 2.07
CA LYS A 58 -9.48 12.99 1.39
C LYS A 58 -10.49 13.54 2.40
N ASN A 59 -10.94 12.72 3.35
CA ASN A 59 -11.87 13.14 4.40
C ASN A 59 -11.29 14.24 5.30
N LYS A 60 -9.99 14.22 5.56
CA LYS A 60 -9.31 15.28 6.34
C LYS A 60 -9.21 16.59 5.58
N ASN A 61 -8.85 16.55 4.30
CA ASN A 61 -8.77 17.75 3.46
C ASN A 61 -10.13 18.45 3.33
N TYR A 62 -11.22 17.68 3.27
CA TYR A 62 -12.58 18.21 3.23
C TYR A 62 -13.03 18.89 4.53
N LYS A 63 -12.53 18.45 5.71
CA LYS A 63 -12.86 19.08 7.00
C LYS A 63 -12.04 20.34 7.30
N THR A 64 -10.98 20.60 6.54
CA THR A 64 -10.13 21.79 6.67
C THR A 64 -10.52 22.92 5.69
N THR A 65 -11.54 22.71 4.87
CA THR A 65 -12.17 23.76 4.04
C THR A 65 -13.43 24.23 4.74
#